data_AF-G0L5K7-F1
#
_entry.id   AF-G0L5K7-F1
#
_cell.length_a   1.000
_cell.length_b   1.000
_cell.length_c   1.000
_cell.angle_alpha   90.00
_cell.angle_beta   90.00
_cell.angle_gamma   90.00
#
_symmetry.space_group_name_H-M   'P 1'
#
loop_
_entity.id
_entity.type
_entity.pdbx_description
1 polymer ?
#
loop_
_entity_poly.entity_id
_entity_poly.type
_entity_poly.pdbx_seq_one_letter_code
_entity_poly.pdbx_strand_id
1 'polypeptide(L)' 'MKMSKVLLALLFLSFGPSTPNETTVYICKGKGSKKYHYVKNCRGLSRCSTRIYQVPLHQAKEIGRGLCGWED' A
#
# COMPACT_ATOMS: atom_id res chain seq x y z
N MET A 1 30.18 21.92 -41.79
CA MET A 1 29.74 20.80 -40.93
C MET A 1 28.70 21.35 -39.96
N LYS A 2 27.41 21.11 -40.23
CA LYS A 2 26.31 21.58 -39.37
C LYS A 2 25.99 20.44 -38.41
N MET A 3 26.62 20.48 -37.24
CA MET A 3 26.30 19.59 -36.12
C MET A 3 24.82 19.74 -35.81
N SER A 4 24.05 18.74 -36.20
CA SER A 4 22.62 18.67 -35.99
C SER A 4 22.36 18.59 -34.49
N LYS A 5 21.96 19.73 -33.89
CA LYS A 5 21.57 19.88 -32.48
C LYS A 5 20.42 18.96 -32.05
N VAL A 6 19.85 18.21 -33.01
CA VAL A 6 18.76 17.27 -32.85
C VAL A 6 19.15 16.06 -31.99
N LEU A 7 20.43 15.65 -31.97
CA LEU A 7 20.85 14.48 -31.21
C LEU A 7 20.75 14.65 -29.68
N LEU A 8 20.75 15.88 -29.16
CA LEU A 8 20.76 16.13 -27.71
C LEU A 8 19.35 16.08 -27.08
N ALA A 9 18.28 16.16 -27.89
CA ALA A 9 16.90 16.23 -27.40
C ALA A 9 16.28 14.85 -27.09
N LEU A 10 16.87 13.76 -27.58
CA LEU A 10 16.31 12.40 -27.45
C LEU A 10 16.68 11.69 -26.14
N LEU A 11 17.54 12.27 -25.31
CA LEU A 11 18.00 11.66 -24.05
C LEU A 11 17.10 11.94 -22.82
N PHE A 12 16.05 12.75 -22.96
CA PHE A 12 15.22 13.19 -21.83
C PHE A 12 13.89 12.44 -21.64
N LEU A 13 13.54 11.47 -22.50
CA LEU A 13 12.22 10.83 -22.49
C LEU A 13 12.08 9.56 -21.62
N SER A 14 13.11 9.17 -20.87
CA SER A 14 13.13 7.86 -20.20
C SER A 14 12.56 7.82 -18.78
N PHE A 15 12.27 8.97 -18.14
CA PHE A 15 11.77 9.00 -16.76
C PHE A 15 10.24 9.21 -16.75
N GLY A 16 9.51 8.10 -16.89
CA GLY A 16 8.09 8.06 -16.57
C GLY A 16 7.86 8.02 -15.06
N PRO A 17 6.74 8.57 -14.53
CA PRO A 17 6.42 8.47 -13.12
C PRO A 17 6.21 7.00 -12.72
N SER A 18 7.07 6.48 -11.85
CA SER A 18 6.87 5.16 -11.22
C SER A 18 5.87 5.30 -10.09
N THR A 19 4.67 4.73 -10.24
CA THR A 19 3.73 4.61 -9.13
C THR A 19 4.29 3.58 -8.14
N PRO A 20 4.56 3.95 -6.88
CA PRO A 20 4.98 2.98 -5.89
C PRO A 20 3.90 1.92 -5.74
N ASN A 21 4.28 0.65 -5.90
CA ASN A 21 3.43 -0.51 -5.69
C ASN A 21 3.02 -0.54 -4.21
N GLU A 22 1.77 -0.12 -3.98
CA GLU A 22 1.22 0.07 -2.65
C GLU A 22 0.79 -1.26 -2.03
N THR A 23 1.30 -1.57 -0.84
CA THR A 23 0.89 -2.77 -0.11
C THR A 23 -0.55 -2.63 0.37
N THR A 24 -1.41 -3.55 -0.07
CA THR A 24 -2.78 -3.67 0.43
C THR A 24 -2.81 -4.55 1.68
N VAL A 25 -3.57 -4.14 2.68
CA VAL A 25 -3.77 -4.86 3.95
C VAL A 25 -5.26 -4.93 4.30
N TYR A 26 -5.59 -5.78 5.27
CA TYR A 26 -6.93 -6.00 5.77
C TYR A 26 -7.10 -5.36 7.14
N ILE A 27 -8.23 -4.69 7.37
CA ILE A 27 -8.59 -4.11 8.68
C ILE A 27 -10.02 -4.48 9.06
N CYS A 28 -10.27 -4.56 10.38
CA CYS A 28 -11.61 -4.49 10.95
C CYS A 28 -11.92 -3.04 11.37
N LYS A 29 -13.19 -2.60 11.30
CA LYS A 29 -13.60 -1.24 11.72
C LYS A 29 -14.45 -1.21 13.00
N GLY A 30 -14.58 -2.34 13.70
CA GLY A 30 -15.24 -2.39 15.01
C GLY A 30 -14.53 -1.54 16.07
N LYS A 31 -15.26 -1.13 17.12
CA LYS A 31 -14.82 -0.22 18.19
C LYS A 31 -13.47 -0.60 18.83
N GLY A 32 -13.18 -1.90 18.93
CA GLY A 32 -11.94 -2.43 19.53
C GLY A 32 -10.82 -2.73 18.54
N SER A 33 -11.03 -2.53 17.24
CA SER A 33 -10.00 -2.80 16.23
C SER A 33 -8.84 -1.82 16.40
N LYS A 34 -7.61 -2.34 16.48
CA LYS A 34 -6.37 -1.55 16.59
C LYS A 34 -5.27 -2.06 15.67
N LYS A 35 -5.56 -3.09 14.87
CA LYS A 35 -4.56 -3.84 14.10
C LYS A 35 -4.92 -3.89 12.61
N TYR A 36 -3.91 -3.97 11.77
CA TYR A 36 -4.01 -4.36 10.36
C TYR A 36 -3.36 -5.74 10.15
N HIS A 37 -3.72 -6.36 9.04
CA HIS A 37 -3.40 -7.74 8.71
C HIS A 37 -2.93 -7.85 7.26
N TYR A 38 -1.85 -8.58 6.98
CA TYR A 38 -1.42 -8.87 5.61
C TYR A 38 -2.26 -10.00 4.99
N VAL A 39 -2.75 -10.90 5.83
CA VAL A 39 -3.51 -12.08 5.40
C VAL A 39 -5.01 -11.91 5.71
N LYS A 40 -5.87 -12.10 4.70
CA LYS A 40 -7.34 -11.92 4.83
C LYS A 40 -7.98 -12.83 5.89
N ASN A 41 -7.42 -14.02 6.07
CA ASN A 41 -7.87 -15.04 7.01
C ASN A 41 -6.98 -15.13 8.27
N CYS A 42 -6.25 -14.05 8.60
CA CYS A 42 -5.47 -13.98 9.84
C CYS A 42 -6.34 -14.35 11.05
N ARG A 43 -5.77 -15.14 11.98
CA ARG A 43 -6.43 -15.54 13.24
C ARG A 43 -6.98 -14.32 14.00
N GLY A 44 -6.30 -13.19 13.94
CA GLY A 44 -6.71 -11.94 14.57
C GLY A 44 -8.00 -11.31 14.00
N LEU A 45 -8.42 -11.68 12.79
CA LEU A 45 -9.66 -11.23 12.15
C LEU A 45 -10.89 -12.07 12.53
N SER A 46 -10.70 -13.22 13.20
CA SER A 46 -11.78 -14.16 13.55
C SER A 46 -12.90 -13.54 14.40
N ARG A 47 -12.60 -12.50 15.18
CA ARG A 47 -13.54 -11.78 16.04
C ARG A 47 -13.98 -10.43 15.46
N CYS A 48 -13.74 -10.16 14.17
CA CYS A 48 -14.17 -8.90 13.58
C CYS A 48 -15.69 -8.78 13.65
N SER A 49 -16.18 -7.75 14.35
CA SER A 49 -17.62 -7.50 14.56
C SER A 49 -18.29 -6.76 13.39
N THR A 50 -17.54 -6.50 12.32
CA THR A 50 -17.98 -5.84 11.09
C THR A 50 -17.53 -6.68 9.90
N ARG A 51 -17.59 -6.14 8.68
CA ARG A 51 -16.83 -6.72 7.57
C ARG A 51 -15.33 -6.44 7.67
N ILE A 52 -14.56 -7.22 6.92
CA ILE A 52 -13.13 -7.00 6.68
C ILE A 52 -13.00 -6.02 5.51
N TYR A 53 -12.18 -4.98 5.67
CA TYR A 53 -11.94 -3.96 4.65
C TYR A 53 -10.52 -4.10 4.13
N GLN A 54 -10.36 -4.00 2.80
CA GLN A 54 -9.05 -3.87 2.17
C GLN A 54 -8.71 -2.39 2.07
N VAL A 55 -7.54 -2.02 2.54
CA VAL A 55 -7.03 -0.65 2.52
C VAL A 55 -5.53 -0.65 2.23
N PRO A 56 -4.98 0.44 1.68
CA PRO A 56 -3.56 0.67 1.68
C PRO A 56 -2.92 0.60 3.07
N LEU A 57 -1.67 0.13 3.14
CA LEU A 57 -0.90 0.08 4.39
C LEU A 57 -0.70 1.48 5.00
N HIS A 58 -0.47 2.52 4.19
CA HIS A 58 -0.33 3.88 4.72
C HIS A 58 -1.62 4.32 5.42
N GLN A 59 -2.78 4.10 4.80
CA GLN A 59 -4.07 4.46 5.37
C GLN A 59 -4.32 3.72 6.70
N ALA A 60 -3.96 2.44 6.79
CA ALA A 60 -4.04 1.69 8.04
C ALA A 60 -3.17 2.31 9.14
N LYS A 61 -1.94 2.74 8.81
CA LYS A 61 -1.04 3.40 9.76
C LYS A 61 -1.55 4.79 10.16
N GLU A 62 -2.07 5.58 9.23
CA GLU A 62 -2.63 6.92 9.46
C GLU A 62 -3.79 6.91 10.45
N ILE A 63 -4.68 5.91 10.37
CA ILE A 63 -5.78 5.74 11.34
C ILE A 63 -5.34 5.04 12.64
N GLY A 64 -4.03 4.92 12.86
CA GLY A 64 -3.44 4.38 14.09
C GLY A 64 -3.53 2.86 14.23
N ARG A 65 -3.58 2.09 13.14
CA ARG A 65 -3.50 0.62 13.20
C ARG A 65 -2.05 0.16 13.29
N GLY A 66 -1.75 -0.75 14.21
CA GLY A 66 -0.48 -1.47 14.27
C GLY A 66 -0.53 -2.84 13.60
N LEU A 67 0.62 -3.50 13.41
CA LEU A 67 0.66 -4.86 12.89
C LEU A 67 0.03 -5.87 13.88
N CYS A 68 -0.76 -6.81 13.38
CA CYS A 68 -1.23 -7.94 14.17
C CYS A 68 -0.07 -8.87 14.56
N GLY A 69 -0.03 -9.36 15.80
CA GLY A 69 1.02 -10.26 16.26
C GLY A 69 0.84 -11.73 15.84
N TRP A 70 -0.21 -12.03 15.06
CA TRP A 70 -0.58 -13.37 14.59
C TRP A 70 -0.44 -13.49 13.07
N GLU A 71 0.32 -12.59 12.44
CA GLU A 71 0.69 -12.72 11.03
C GLU A 71 1.81 -13.77 10.95
N ASP A 72 1.41 -15.04 10.99
CA ASP A 72 2.25 -16.20 10.69
C ASP A 72 2.17 -16.56 9.19
#